data_AF-A0A928U148-F1
#
_entry.id   AF-A0A928U148-F1
#
_cell.length_a   1.000
_cell.length_b   1.000
_cell.length_c   1.000
_cell.angle_alpha   90.00
_cell.angle_beta   90.00
_cell.angle_gamma   90.00
#
_symmetry.space_group_name_H-M   'P 1'
#
loop_
_entity.id
_entity.type
_entity.pdbx_description
1 polymer ?
#
loop_
_entity_poly.entity_id
_entity_poly.type
_entity_poly.pdbx_seq_one_letter_code
_entity_poly.pdbx_strand_id
1 'polypeptide(L)'
;MKLTPVWRKRLQLLTAFFLVLTVLAIIFTLVAWILSEPGSFEPLTVLFFAVFSVLTAVSVWLGRADHVAPPESSHIAEAETIPLGYLRQLITDSFDLNELRTLCLDIGIRYDSLGGDTIEDKTTYLVAYMQRRNQLPQLMDALRRERPHVPWPVPAQLQNRYSLIQNVRSVWIDGVLKHSVTDEIALELKLTYQPQALARKVFYVPGQVDRPVDQDMPTLFAESGSLLILGEPGSGKTMTLLQLAESLLDTTVTDPTQPIPVVLNLSSWANKQEPLVDWLVEEMLLAYQLPRQTGRSLIASSSLIYLLDGLDEVAAAARDACVTAINELKAQQLAPMVVCCRVAEYERESWWR
;
A
#
# COMPACT_ATOMS: atom_id res chain seq x y z
N MET A 1 18.22 10.88 4.87
CA MET A 1 19.61 11.17 4.43
C MET A 1 19.56 12.29 3.39
N LYS A 2 19.91 13.54 3.74
CA LYS A 2 19.86 14.67 2.78
C LYS A 2 20.94 14.47 1.71
N LEU A 3 20.53 14.10 0.50
CA LEU A 3 21.42 14.04 -0.67
C LEU A 3 22.04 15.43 -0.87
N THR A 4 23.36 15.53 -0.77
CA THR A 4 24.05 16.80 -1.00
C THR A 4 23.82 17.26 -2.44
N PRO A 5 23.84 18.58 -2.72
CA PRO A 5 23.62 19.12 -4.07
C PRO A 5 24.57 18.52 -5.13
N VAL A 6 25.74 18.05 -4.71
CA VAL A 6 26.71 17.35 -5.56
C VAL A 6 26.19 15.98 -6.00
N TRP A 7 25.60 15.20 -5.09
CA TRP A 7 24.98 13.92 -5.43
C TRP A 7 23.73 14.10 -6.29
N ARG A 8 22.96 15.18 -6.08
CA ARG A 8 21.81 15.53 -6.93
C ARG A 8 22.24 15.82 -8.38
N LYS A 9 23.30 16.60 -8.57
CA LYS A 9 23.85 16.89 -9.91
C LYS A 9 24.40 15.63 -10.58
N ARG A 10 25.03 14.74 -9.81
CA ARG A 10 25.49 13.42 -10.30
C ARG A 10 24.30 12.53 -10.69
N LEU A 11 23.23 12.50 -9.89
CA LEU A 11 22.05 11.71 -10.17
C LEU A 11 21.29 12.25 -11.39
N GLN A 12 21.18 13.57 -11.55
CA GLN A 12 20.60 14.21 -12.75
C GLN A 12 21.41 13.93 -14.02
N LEU A 13 22.74 13.94 -13.92
CA LEU A 13 23.62 13.54 -15.03
C LEU A 13 23.46 12.05 -15.35
N LEU A 14 23.26 11.21 -14.33
CA LEU A 14 23.03 9.79 -14.48
C LEU A 14 21.67 9.53 -15.15
N THR A 15 20.59 10.17 -14.71
CA THR A 15 19.28 10.06 -15.35
C THR A 15 19.29 10.60 -16.78
N ALA A 16 19.98 11.71 -17.05
CA ALA A 16 20.13 12.23 -18.41
C ALA A 16 20.93 11.27 -19.30
N PHE A 17 21.99 10.66 -18.76
CA PHE A 17 22.76 9.64 -19.45
C PHE A 17 21.93 8.41 -19.77
N PHE A 18 21.14 7.92 -18.82
CA PHE A 18 20.23 6.79 -19.04
C PHE A 18 19.14 7.11 -20.06
N LEU A 19 18.61 8.33 -20.08
CA LEU A 19 17.62 8.79 -21.05
C LEU A 19 18.21 8.87 -22.47
N VAL A 20 19.45 9.36 -22.60
CA VAL A 20 20.17 9.33 -23.88
C VAL A 20 20.42 7.89 -24.33
N LEU A 21 20.79 7.00 -23.40
CA LEU A 21 21.09 5.61 -23.71
C LEU A 21 19.84 4.82 -24.11
N THR A 22 18.68 5.10 -23.50
CA THR A 22 17.39 4.54 -23.93
C THR A 22 16.96 5.10 -25.28
N VAL A 23 17.11 6.39 -25.55
CA VAL A 23 16.84 6.97 -26.88
C VAL A 23 17.75 6.34 -27.95
N LEU A 24 19.04 6.15 -27.65
CA LEU A 24 19.97 5.46 -28.56
C LEU A 24 19.59 4.00 -28.78
N ALA A 25 19.14 3.29 -27.75
CA ALA A 25 18.64 1.93 -27.87
C ALA A 25 17.35 1.86 -28.72
N ILE A 26 16.44 2.82 -28.56
CA ILE A 26 15.23 2.96 -29.39
C ILE A 26 15.60 3.23 -30.85
N ILE A 27 16.53 4.15 -31.11
CA ILE A 27 17.00 4.45 -32.47
C ILE A 27 17.68 3.21 -33.09
N PHE A 28 18.56 2.55 -32.34
CA PHE A 28 19.25 1.35 -32.80
C PHE A 28 18.27 0.22 -33.14
N THR A 29 17.25 0.02 -32.30
CA THR A 29 16.21 -0.99 -32.54
C THR A 29 15.30 -0.62 -33.71
N LEU A 30 14.99 0.66 -33.91
CA LEU A 30 14.22 1.15 -35.06
C LEU A 30 15.01 0.99 -36.38
N VAL A 31 16.32 1.24 -36.35
CA VAL A 31 17.22 1.00 -37.50
C VAL A 31 17.35 -0.49 -37.77
N ALA A 32 17.51 -1.32 -36.73
CA ALA A 32 17.55 -2.77 -36.88
C ALA A 32 16.22 -3.34 -37.40
N TRP A 33 15.09 -2.74 -37.03
CA TRP A 33 13.76 -3.07 -37.55
C TRP A 33 13.63 -2.72 -39.05
N ILE A 34 14.07 -1.54 -39.47
CA ILE A 34 14.08 -1.13 -40.89
C ILE A 34 14.96 -2.05 -41.75
N LEU A 35 16.01 -2.63 -41.14
CA LEU A 35 16.99 -3.48 -41.83
C LEU A 35 16.69 -4.99 -41.74
N SER A 36 15.65 -5.43 -41.03
CA SER A 36 15.32 -6.85 -40.86
C SER A 36 14.07 -7.27 -41.64
N GLU A 37 14.02 -8.54 -42.06
CA GLU A 37 12.87 -9.10 -42.79
C GLU A 37 11.63 -9.23 -41.87
N PRO A 38 10.41 -9.02 -42.39
CA PRO A 38 9.19 -9.00 -41.60
C PRO A 38 8.85 -10.40 -41.05
N GLY A 39 8.91 -10.57 -39.72
CA GLY A 39 8.34 -11.76 -39.07
C GLY A 39 8.97 -12.26 -37.76
N SER A 40 10.11 -11.74 -37.32
CA SER A 40 10.69 -12.12 -36.02
C SER A 40 10.84 -10.91 -35.13
N PHE A 41 10.27 -10.89 -33.92
CA PHE A 41 10.91 -10.39 -32.67
C PHE A 41 9.87 -10.26 -31.54
N GLU A 42 9.76 -11.30 -30.68
CA GLU A 42 9.09 -11.23 -29.36
C GLU A 42 9.88 -10.53 -28.22
N PRO A 43 11.23 -10.36 -28.23
CA PRO A 43 11.92 -9.75 -27.07
C PRO A 43 11.87 -8.21 -26.97
N LEU A 44 11.29 -7.49 -27.94
CA LEU A 44 11.26 -6.00 -27.94
C LEU A 44 10.17 -5.41 -27.05
N THR A 45 9.07 -6.13 -26.82
CA THR A 45 7.97 -5.69 -25.95
C THR A 45 8.40 -5.64 -24.48
N VAL A 46 9.18 -6.63 -24.03
CA VAL A 46 9.66 -6.73 -22.65
C VAL A 46 10.61 -5.58 -22.29
N LEU A 47 11.50 -5.19 -23.22
CA LEU A 47 12.41 -4.06 -23.02
C LEU A 47 11.62 -2.74 -22.97
N PHE A 48 10.58 -2.60 -23.79
CA PHE A 48 9.72 -1.43 -23.83
C PHE A 48 8.94 -1.24 -22.52
N PHE A 49 8.31 -2.30 -21.97
CA PHE A 49 7.57 -2.20 -20.71
C PHE A 49 8.47 -2.03 -19.49
N ALA A 50 9.65 -2.67 -19.45
CA ALA A 50 10.61 -2.49 -18.36
C ALA A 50 11.17 -1.06 -18.31
N VAL A 51 11.50 -0.48 -19.47
CA VAL A 51 12.01 0.89 -19.57
C VAL A 51 10.90 1.92 -19.31
N PHE A 52 9.67 1.66 -19.75
CA PHE A 52 8.54 2.55 -19.53
C PHE A 52 8.10 2.59 -18.06
N SER A 53 8.10 1.45 -17.35
CA SER A 53 7.79 1.37 -15.91
C SER A 53 8.84 2.12 -15.06
N VAL A 54 10.12 1.98 -15.40
CA VAL A 54 11.19 2.75 -14.75
C VAL A 54 11.11 4.24 -15.08
N LEU A 55 10.79 4.61 -16.33
CA LEU A 55 10.66 6.01 -16.73
C LEU A 55 9.42 6.68 -16.14
N THR A 56 8.30 5.98 -15.99
CA THR A 56 7.11 6.52 -15.31
C THR A 56 7.37 6.65 -13.81
N ALA A 57 7.98 5.66 -13.15
CA ALA A 57 8.37 5.77 -11.75
C ALA A 57 9.36 6.93 -11.50
N VAL A 58 10.35 7.10 -12.39
CA VAL A 58 11.33 8.20 -12.33
C VAL A 58 10.69 9.54 -12.71
N SER A 59 9.75 9.59 -13.66
CA SER A 59 9.04 10.82 -14.03
C SER A 59 8.05 11.27 -12.95
N VAL A 60 7.40 10.33 -12.26
CA VAL A 60 6.56 10.62 -11.08
C VAL A 60 7.43 11.12 -9.93
N TRP A 61 8.61 10.55 -9.74
CA TRP A 61 9.58 11.02 -8.74
C TRP A 61 10.18 12.39 -9.07
N LEU A 62 10.48 12.66 -10.36
CA LEU A 62 11.00 13.94 -10.86
C LEU A 62 9.92 15.02 -10.98
N GLY A 63 8.65 14.63 -11.19
CA GLY A 63 7.50 15.52 -11.29
C GLY A 63 6.96 16.00 -9.94
N ARG A 64 7.49 15.50 -8.81
CA ARG A 64 7.23 16.05 -7.48
C ARG A 64 7.75 17.48 -7.43
N ALA A 65 6.84 18.46 -7.41
CA ALA A 65 7.20 19.84 -7.13
C ALA A 65 7.87 19.92 -5.75
N ASP A 66 9.04 20.58 -5.68
CA ASP A 66 9.83 20.88 -4.47
C ASP A 66 9.07 21.74 -3.42
N HIS A 67 7.75 21.92 -3.55
CA HIS A 67 6.92 22.80 -2.73
C HIS A 67 5.93 22.08 -1.83
N VAL A 68 5.76 20.76 -1.95
CA VAL A 68 5.21 19.98 -0.84
C VAL A 68 6.40 19.54 0.01
N ALA A 69 6.89 20.47 0.83
CA ALA A 69 7.67 20.08 1.99
C ALA A 69 6.84 18.99 2.70
N PRO A 70 7.44 17.85 3.09
CA PRO A 70 6.72 16.92 3.94
C PRO A 70 6.25 17.74 5.15
N PRO A 71 5.00 17.57 5.64
CA PRO A 71 4.46 18.41 6.69
C PRO A 71 5.48 18.52 7.82
N GLU A 72 5.62 19.69 8.45
CA GLU A 72 6.63 19.97 9.50
C GLU A 72 6.74 18.87 10.58
N SER A 73 5.69 18.06 10.75
CA SER A 73 5.67 16.85 11.58
C SER A 73 6.65 15.74 11.17
N SER A 74 7.10 15.68 9.92
CA SER A 74 7.98 14.63 9.37
C SER A 74 9.45 14.73 9.80
N HIS A 75 9.98 15.95 10.00
CA HIS A 75 11.37 16.14 10.43
C HIS A 75 11.55 15.99 11.94
N ILE A 76 10.50 16.24 12.72
CA ILE A 76 10.45 15.98 14.17
C ILE A 76 10.26 14.47 14.42
N ALA A 77 9.51 13.79 13.55
CA ALA A 77 9.26 12.36 13.58
C ALA A 77 10.50 11.47 13.37
N GLU A 78 11.36 11.78 12.41
CA GLU A 78 12.49 10.92 12.03
C GLU A 78 13.67 10.98 13.02
N ALA A 79 13.85 12.10 13.72
CA ALA A 79 14.99 12.31 14.61
C ALA A 79 14.77 11.79 16.04
N GLU A 80 13.54 11.43 16.41
CA GLU A 80 13.15 11.19 17.80
C GLU A 80 12.20 9.99 17.97
N THR A 81 12.37 8.93 17.16
CA THR A 81 11.54 7.72 17.32
C THR A 81 11.92 6.96 18.58
N ILE A 82 11.03 6.99 19.58
CA ILE A 82 11.27 6.35 20.87
C ILE A 82 10.73 4.90 20.85
N PRO A 83 11.53 3.90 21.25
CA PRO A 83 11.07 2.52 21.40
C PRO A 83 9.95 2.38 22.44
N LEU A 84 9.07 1.40 22.27
CA LEU A 84 8.01 1.08 23.25
C LEU A 84 8.54 0.80 24.67
N GLY A 85 9.83 0.51 24.83
CA GLY A 85 10.46 0.35 26.14
C GLY A 85 10.38 1.59 27.01
N TYR A 86 10.59 2.79 26.44
CA TYR A 86 10.49 4.03 27.20
C TYR A 86 9.04 4.37 27.54
N LEU A 87 8.09 4.11 26.63
CA LEU A 87 6.66 4.24 26.93
C LEU A 87 6.27 3.33 28.10
N ARG A 88 6.71 2.06 28.10
CA ARG A 88 6.45 1.14 29.22
C ARG A 88 7.01 1.69 30.52
N GLN A 89 8.24 2.17 30.52
CA GLN A 89 8.86 2.73 31.72
C GLN A 89 8.08 3.92 32.26
N LEU A 90 7.69 4.87 31.40
CA LEU A 90 6.89 6.02 31.82
C LEU A 90 5.53 5.63 32.40
N ILE A 91 4.86 4.62 31.84
CA ILE A 91 3.59 4.12 32.39
C ILE A 91 3.83 3.51 33.77
N THR A 92 4.84 2.66 33.92
CA THR A 92 5.22 2.05 35.20
C THR A 92 5.53 3.12 36.26
N ASP A 93 6.26 4.17 35.90
CA ASP A 93 6.66 5.23 36.82
C ASP A 93 5.50 6.18 37.17
N SER A 94 4.46 6.23 36.34
CA SER A 94 3.34 7.16 36.50
C SER A 94 2.12 6.55 37.17
N PHE A 95 1.89 5.24 37.06
CA PHE A 95 0.68 4.59 37.57
C PHE A 95 1.00 3.66 38.74
N ASP A 96 0.00 3.34 39.57
CA ASP A 96 0.03 2.15 40.43
C ASP A 96 -0.82 1.00 39.84
N LEU A 97 -0.79 -0.18 40.48
CA LEU A 97 -1.55 -1.35 40.00
C LEU A 97 -3.07 -1.12 39.94
N ASN A 98 -3.62 -0.32 40.85
CA ASN A 98 -5.04 -0.05 40.92
C ASN A 98 -5.46 0.99 39.87
N GLU A 99 -4.67 2.05 39.70
CA GLU A 99 -4.86 3.03 38.64
C GLU A 99 -4.73 2.40 37.25
N LEU A 100 -3.73 1.52 37.05
CA LEU A 100 -3.57 0.78 35.79
C LEU A 100 -4.76 -0.14 35.51
N ARG A 101 -5.36 -0.72 36.55
CA ARG A 101 -6.59 -1.52 36.43
C ARG A 101 -7.76 -0.66 35.98
N THR A 102 -7.93 0.53 36.55
CA THR A 102 -8.96 1.49 36.12
C THR A 102 -8.74 1.93 34.68
N LEU A 103 -7.51 2.30 34.30
CA LEU A 103 -7.15 2.65 32.92
C LEU A 103 -7.52 1.51 31.94
N CYS A 104 -7.21 0.26 32.30
CA CYS A 104 -7.59 -0.91 31.50
C CYS A 104 -9.11 -1.03 31.34
N LEU A 105 -9.88 -0.79 32.41
CA LEU A 105 -11.34 -0.80 32.35
C LEU A 105 -11.88 0.27 31.40
N ASP A 106 -11.36 1.49 31.47
CA ASP A 106 -11.83 2.62 30.65
C ASP A 106 -11.57 2.45 29.16
N ILE A 107 -10.50 1.73 28.80
CA ILE A 107 -10.17 1.38 27.40
C ILE A 107 -10.74 0.01 26.98
N GLY A 108 -11.55 -0.63 27.83
CA GLY A 108 -12.27 -1.87 27.50
C GLY A 108 -11.44 -3.16 27.58
N ILE A 109 -10.35 -3.16 28.36
CA ILE A 109 -9.44 -4.29 28.55
C ILE A 109 -9.68 -4.95 29.91
N ARG A 110 -9.83 -6.28 29.92
CA ARG A 110 -9.87 -7.05 31.16
C ARG A 110 -8.47 -7.14 31.76
N TYR A 111 -8.21 -6.36 32.80
CA TYR A 111 -6.92 -6.31 33.49
C TYR A 111 -6.40 -7.69 33.93
N ASP A 112 -7.30 -8.56 34.42
CA ASP A 112 -6.93 -9.90 34.88
C ASP A 112 -6.53 -10.86 33.74
N SER A 113 -6.78 -10.48 32.49
CA SER A 113 -6.29 -11.22 31.31
C SER A 113 -4.87 -10.85 30.89
N LEU A 114 -4.31 -9.77 31.46
CA LEU A 114 -2.91 -9.39 31.24
C LEU A 114 -2.01 -10.27 32.12
N GLY A 115 -0.89 -10.72 31.57
CA GLY A 115 0.05 -11.57 32.28
C GLY A 115 0.81 -10.85 33.40
N GLY A 116 1.34 -11.64 34.33
CA GLY A 116 2.13 -11.19 35.47
C GLY A 116 1.33 -10.47 36.56
N ASP A 117 2.00 -10.23 37.69
CA ASP A 117 1.38 -9.70 38.91
C ASP A 117 1.99 -8.36 39.36
N THR A 118 3.09 -7.93 38.73
CA THR A 118 3.75 -6.65 38.99
C THR A 118 3.27 -5.57 38.02
N ILE A 119 3.53 -4.31 38.36
CA ILE A 119 3.18 -3.20 37.47
C ILE A 119 4.01 -3.24 36.18
N GLU A 120 5.29 -3.63 36.26
CA GLU A 120 6.14 -3.80 35.09
C GLU A 120 5.58 -4.85 34.14
N ASP A 121 5.17 -6.00 34.68
CA ASP A 121 4.62 -7.09 33.88
C ASP A 121 3.30 -6.64 33.24
N LYS A 122 2.36 -6.13 34.03
CA LYS A 122 1.05 -5.68 33.56
C LYS A 122 1.16 -4.61 32.48
N THR A 123 2.06 -3.64 32.67
CA THR A 123 2.35 -2.59 31.69
C THR A 123 2.93 -3.18 30.40
N THR A 124 3.85 -4.15 30.54
CA THR A 124 4.44 -4.85 29.39
C THR A 124 3.39 -5.59 28.58
N TYR A 125 2.52 -6.36 29.23
CA TYR A 125 1.44 -7.06 28.56
C TYR A 125 0.39 -6.11 27.98
N LEU A 126 0.07 -5.00 28.65
CA LEU A 126 -0.86 -3.97 28.15
C LEU A 126 -0.35 -3.35 26.84
N VAL A 127 0.88 -2.84 26.83
CA VAL A 127 1.45 -2.21 25.63
C VAL A 127 1.57 -3.22 24.49
N ALA A 128 1.97 -4.45 24.78
CA ALA A 128 2.02 -5.52 23.77
C ALA A 128 0.63 -5.90 23.24
N TYR A 129 -0.38 -5.97 24.11
CA TYR A 129 -1.77 -6.24 23.75
C TYR A 129 -2.32 -5.16 22.81
N MET A 130 -2.09 -3.88 23.16
CA MET A 130 -2.53 -2.74 22.37
C MET A 130 -1.81 -2.66 21.02
N GLN A 131 -0.50 -2.93 21.00
CA GLN A 131 0.26 -2.99 19.76
C GLN A 131 -0.27 -4.07 18.81
N ARG A 132 -0.51 -5.29 19.32
CA ARG A 132 -0.97 -6.41 18.50
C ARG A 132 -2.35 -6.17 17.87
N ARG A 133 -3.19 -5.37 18.52
CA ARG A 133 -4.53 -5.02 18.01
C ARG A 133 -4.59 -3.69 17.27
N ASN A 134 -3.45 -3.03 17.01
CA ASN A 134 -3.41 -1.69 16.42
C ASN A 134 -4.21 -0.64 17.24
N GLN A 135 -4.28 -0.82 18.57
CA GLN A 135 -5.00 0.04 19.53
C GLN A 135 -4.06 0.95 20.35
N LEU A 136 -2.80 1.08 19.94
CA LEU A 136 -1.87 2.06 20.54
C LEU A 136 -2.43 3.50 20.54
N PRO A 137 -3.15 3.99 19.50
CA PRO A 137 -3.75 5.33 19.56
C PRO A 137 -4.70 5.52 20.74
N GLN A 138 -5.59 4.55 20.96
CA GLN A 138 -6.54 4.56 22.08
C GLN A 138 -5.83 4.57 23.44
N LEU A 139 -4.74 3.80 23.59
CA LEU A 139 -3.91 3.82 24.80
C LEU A 139 -3.29 5.20 25.02
N MET A 140 -2.70 5.78 23.97
CA MET A 140 -2.06 7.10 24.07
C MET A 140 -3.05 8.20 24.46
N ASP A 141 -4.26 8.16 23.91
CA ASP A 141 -5.31 9.14 24.23
C ASP A 141 -5.82 8.98 25.66
N ALA A 142 -5.94 7.74 26.15
CA ALA A 142 -6.29 7.47 27.54
C ALA A 142 -5.19 7.94 28.51
N LEU A 143 -3.92 7.65 28.21
CA LEU A 143 -2.78 8.11 29.03
C LEU A 143 -2.72 9.63 29.13
N ARG A 144 -2.91 10.34 28.00
CA ARG A 144 -2.95 11.81 27.97
C ARG A 144 -4.13 12.40 28.75
N ARG A 145 -5.29 11.72 28.73
CA ARG A 145 -6.48 12.14 29.46
C ARG A 145 -6.30 11.98 30.96
N GLU A 146 -5.82 10.82 31.40
CA GLU A 146 -5.61 10.51 32.82
C GLU A 146 -4.49 11.36 33.41
N ARG A 147 -3.40 11.59 32.66
CA ARG A 147 -2.23 12.36 33.12
C ARG A 147 -1.75 13.35 32.05
N PRO A 148 -2.40 14.53 31.93
CA PRO A 148 -2.05 15.55 30.93
C PRO A 148 -0.66 16.17 31.11
N HIS A 149 -0.13 16.15 32.34
CA HIS A 149 1.16 16.78 32.67
C HIS A 149 2.38 15.91 32.33
N VAL A 150 2.19 14.61 32.10
CA VAL A 150 3.28 13.71 31.74
C VAL A 150 3.55 13.86 30.24
N PRO A 151 4.80 14.10 29.81
CA PRO A 151 5.14 14.24 28.39
C PRO A 151 5.17 12.86 27.71
N TRP A 152 3.99 12.34 27.37
CA TRP A 152 3.85 11.03 26.75
C TRP A 152 4.50 11.00 25.35
N PRO A 153 5.50 10.13 25.13
CA PRO A 153 6.22 10.04 23.85
C PRO A 153 5.32 9.47 22.77
N VAL A 154 5.49 9.89 21.52
CA VAL A 154 4.83 9.25 20.37
C VAL A 154 5.63 7.99 20.01
N PRO A 155 5.05 6.77 20.10
CA PRO A 155 5.76 5.56 19.74
C PRO A 155 6.13 5.54 18.26
N ALA A 156 7.31 4.98 17.95
CA ALA A 156 7.77 4.81 16.57
C ALA A 156 6.73 4.14 15.65
N GLN A 157 5.90 3.24 16.19
CA GLN A 157 4.84 2.56 15.46
C GLN A 157 3.74 3.52 15.00
N LEU A 158 3.31 4.44 15.90
CA LEU A 158 2.32 5.47 15.53
C LEU A 158 2.90 6.45 14.53
N GLN A 159 4.17 6.79 14.70
CA GLN A 159 4.86 7.67 13.77
C GLN A 159 4.97 7.06 12.38
N ASN A 160 5.40 5.81 12.28
CA ASN A 160 5.51 5.09 11.00
C ASN A 160 4.15 4.92 10.32
N ARG A 161 3.09 4.64 11.11
CA ARG A 161 1.72 4.56 10.61
C ARG A 161 1.27 5.90 10.02
N TYR A 162 1.49 6.99 10.74
CA TYR A 162 1.18 8.33 10.25
C TYR A 162 1.96 8.65 8.98
N SER A 163 3.27 8.42 8.97
CA SER A 163 4.12 8.65 7.80
C SER A 163 3.66 7.81 6.59
N LEU A 164 3.27 6.55 6.78
CA LEU A 164 2.75 5.71 5.71
C LEU A 164 1.46 6.29 5.10
N ILE A 165 0.48 6.68 5.93
CA ILE A 165 -0.77 7.29 5.47
C ILE A 165 -0.49 8.55 4.65
N GLN A 166 0.39 9.43 5.15
CA GLN A 166 0.76 10.66 4.46
C GLN A 166 1.51 10.39 3.14
N ASN A 167 2.41 9.41 3.13
CA ASN A 167 3.19 9.06 1.95
C ASN A 167 2.29 8.43 0.87
N VAL A 168 1.36 7.55 1.22
CA VAL A 168 0.37 7.01 0.27
C VAL A 168 -0.47 8.14 -0.31
N ARG A 169 -1.00 9.04 0.53
CA ARG A 169 -1.81 10.18 0.07
C ARG A 169 -1.02 11.11 -0.86
N SER A 170 0.19 11.49 -0.47
CA SER A 170 1.05 12.38 -1.25
C SER A 170 1.42 11.78 -2.61
N VAL A 171 1.78 10.49 -2.64
CA VAL A 171 2.17 9.82 -3.89
C VAL A 171 0.99 9.71 -4.85
N TRP A 172 -0.14 9.19 -4.38
CA TRP A 172 -1.19 8.69 -5.25
C TRP A 172 -2.41 9.60 -5.33
N ILE A 173 -2.81 10.22 -4.23
CA ILE A 173 -4.00 11.06 -4.21
C ILE A 173 -3.62 12.46 -4.69
N ASP A 174 -2.68 13.09 -4.01
CA ASP A 174 -2.24 14.43 -4.37
C ASP A 174 -1.42 14.40 -5.65
N GLY A 175 -0.52 13.43 -5.83
CA GLY A 175 0.37 13.34 -6.99
C GLY A 175 -0.26 12.80 -8.28
N VAL A 176 -1.34 12.02 -8.20
CA VAL A 176 -1.97 11.38 -9.38
C VAL A 176 -3.44 11.75 -9.47
N LEU A 177 -4.28 11.28 -8.53
CA LEU A 177 -5.74 11.39 -8.63
C LEU A 177 -6.21 12.84 -8.83
N LYS A 178 -5.78 13.76 -7.97
CA LYS A 178 -6.22 15.16 -8.02
C LYS A 178 -5.75 15.88 -9.28
N HIS A 179 -4.58 15.52 -9.81
CA HIS A 179 -4.11 16.08 -11.09
C HIS A 179 -4.91 15.52 -12.26
N SER A 180 -5.25 14.22 -12.25
CA SER A 180 -6.07 13.59 -13.30
C SER A 180 -7.50 14.10 -13.34
N VAL A 181 -8.10 14.44 -12.19
CA VAL A 181 -9.46 15.02 -12.12
C VAL A 181 -9.51 16.45 -12.66
N THR A 182 -8.39 17.18 -12.63
CA THR A 182 -8.34 18.57 -13.09
C THR A 182 -8.24 18.68 -14.61
N ASP A 183 -7.77 17.61 -15.31
CA ASP A 183 -7.44 17.68 -16.73
C ASP A 183 -8.50 17.17 -17.71
N GLU A 184 -9.47 16.28 -17.36
CA GLU A 184 -10.63 16.00 -18.23
C GLU A 184 -11.64 15.04 -17.57
N ILE A 185 -12.93 15.44 -17.56
CA ILE A 185 -14.16 14.63 -17.48
C ILE A 185 -14.22 13.57 -16.36
N ALA A 186 -15.09 13.82 -15.37
CA ALA A 186 -15.56 12.79 -14.43
C ALA A 186 -16.19 11.62 -15.21
N LEU A 187 -15.41 10.57 -15.45
CA LEU A 187 -15.86 9.30 -16.02
C LEU A 187 -16.77 8.61 -15.01
N GLU A 188 -18.09 8.71 -15.19
CA GLU A 188 -19.05 7.82 -14.54
C GLU A 188 -18.81 6.38 -15.00
N LEU A 189 -18.07 5.63 -14.19
CA LEU A 189 -17.74 4.24 -14.49
C LEU A 189 -18.90 3.32 -14.09
N LYS A 190 -19.46 2.63 -15.08
CA LYS A 190 -20.46 1.57 -14.85
C LYS A 190 -19.76 0.33 -14.30
N LEU A 191 -19.87 0.13 -12.99
CA LEU A 191 -19.33 -1.04 -12.30
C LEU A 191 -20.29 -2.23 -12.43
N THR A 192 -19.75 -3.40 -12.79
CA THR A 192 -20.48 -4.67 -12.81
C THR A 192 -19.86 -5.60 -11.76
N TYR A 193 -20.65 -6.02 -10.76
CA TYR A 193 -20.18 -6.86 -9.66
C TYR A 193 -20.34 -8.32 -10.04
N GLN A 194 -19.22 -9.02 -10.06
CA GLN A 194 -19.16 -10.46 -10.25
C GLN A 194 -18.67 -11.11 -8.94
N PRO A 195 -19.59 -11.47 -8.01
CA PRO A 195 -19.23 -12.08 -6.72
C PRO A 195 -18.49 -13.42 -6.87
N GLN A 196 -18.49 -14.00 -8.07
CA GLN A 196 -17.89 -15.28 -8.42
C GLN A 196 -16.41 -15.19 -8.81
N ALA A 197 -15.86 -14.00 -9.09
CA ALA A 197 -14.48 -13.83 -9.55
C ALA A 197 -13.42 -14.13 -8.47
N LEU A 198 -13.83 -14.29 -7.20
CA LEU A 198 -12.93 -14.46 -6.06
C LEU A 198 -13.23 -15.68 -5.17
N ALA A 199 -14.17 -16.54 -5.56
CA ALA A 199 -14.56 -17.73 -4.79
C ALA A 199 -14.54 -19.01 -5.63
N ARG A 200 -13.69 -19.96 -5.20
CA ARG A 200 -13.66 -21.38 -5.61
C ARG A 200 -15.03 -22.06 -5.40
N LYS A 201 -15.94 -21.87 -6.35
CA LYS A 201 -17.06 -22.74 -6.78
C LYS A 201 -18.01 -21.89 -7.64
N VAL A 202 -17.80 -21.91 -8.95
CA VAL A 202 -18.69 -21.26 -9.92
C VAL A 202 -19.71 -22.28 -10.41
N PHE A 203 -20.99 -22.02 -10.17
CA PHE A 203 -22.06 -22.52 -11.03
C PHE A 203 -22.24 -21.50 -12.16
N TYR A 204 -21.73 -21.83 -13.33
CA TYR A 204 -22.05 -21.13 -14.58
C TYR A 204 -23.47 -21.53 -15.01
N VAL A 205 -24.41 -20.58 -15.04
CA VAL A 205 -25.74 -20.77 -15.63
C VAL A 205 -25.80 -19.92 -16.91
N PRO A 206 -25.81 -20.54 -18.10
CA PRO A 206 -25.86 -19.79 -19.36
C PRO A 206 -27.15 -18.95 -19.44
N GLY A 207 -27.02 -17.64 -19.69
CA GLY A 207 -28.15 -16.74 -20.03
C GLY A 207 -28.52 -15.62 -19.05
N GLN A 208 -27.77 -15.39 -17.96
CA GLN A 208 -28.00 -14.22 -17.09
C GLN A 208 -27.17 -13.02 -17.55
N VAL A 209 -27.85 -11.91 -17.84
CA VAL A 209 -27.26 -10.62 -18.26
C VAL A 209 -26.58 -9.95 -17.07
N ASP A 210 -25.31 -9.53 -17.24
CA ASP A 210 -24.56 -8.70 -16.30
C ASP A 210 -25.42 -7.50 -15.84
N ARG A 211 -25.66 -7.37 -14.53
CA ARG A 211 -26.41 -6.25 -13.97
C ARG A 211 -25.45 -5.20 -13.42
N PRO A 212 -25.65 -3.91 -13.76
CA PRO A 212 -24.92 -2.83 -13.12
C PRO A 212 -25.24 -2.81 -11.61
N VAL A 213 -24.24 -2.40 -10.84
CA VAL A 213 -24.31 -2.39 -9.38
C VAL A 213 -24.61 -0.96 -8.96
N ASP A 214 -25.75 -0.75 -8.32
CA ASP A 214 -26.16 0.56 -7.78
C ASP A 214 -25.50 0.88 -6.42
N GLN A 215 -24.44 0.15 -6.03
CA GLN A 215 -23.66 0.42 -4.83
C GLN A 215 -22.34 1.11 -5.19
N ASP A 216 -21.90 2.01 -4.32
CA ASP A 216 -20.60 2.66 -4.43
C ASP A 216 -19.45 1.71 -4.03
N MET A 217 -18.27 1.98 -4.59
CA MET A 217 -17.07 1.14 -4.44
C MET A 217 -16.67 0.88 -2.96
N PRO A 218 -16.72 1.87 -2.05
CA PRO A 218 -16.39 1.65 -0.64
C PRO A 218 -17.34 0.67 0.06
N THR A 219 -18.65 0.77 -0.21
CA THR A 219 -19.64 -0.15 0.36
C THR A 219 -19.43 -1.57 -0.15
N LEU A 220 -19.22 -1.72 -1.46
CA LEU A 220 -18.95 -3.03 -2.06
C LEU A 220 -17.69 -3.68 -1.48
N PHE A 221 -16.65 -2.88 -1.23
CA PHE A 221 -15.41 -3.34 -0.61
C PHE A 221 -15.60 -3.73 0.86
N ALA A 222 -16.34 -2.94 1.64
CA ALA A 222 -16.63 -3.26 3.03
C ALA A 222 -17.39 -4.59 3.18
N GLU A 223 -18.30 -4.90 2.25
CA GLU A 223 -19.06 -6.16 2.26
C GLU A 223 -18.23 -7.36 1.77
N SER A 224 -17.39 -7.17 0.75
CA SER A 224 -16.70 -8.27 0.07
C SER A 224 -15.31 -8.59 0.64
N GLY A 225 -14.64 -7.60 1.25
CA GLY A 225 -13.26 -7.68 1.74
C GLY A 225 -12.19 -7.82 0.65
N SER A 226 -12.53 -8.25 -0.56
CA SER A 226 -11.62 -8.25 -1.71
C SER A 226 -12.35 -8.07 -3.01
N LEU A 227 -11.73 -7.40 -3.98
CA LEU A 227 -12.34 -7.09 -5.29
C LEU A 227 -11.35 -7.28 -6.44
N LEU A 228 -11.88 -7.65 -7.60
CA LEU A 228 -11.14 -7.66 -8.87
C LEU A 228 -11.80 -6.64 -9.79
N ILE A 229 -11.07 -5.60 -10.17
CA ILE A 229 -11.53 -4.55 -11.07
C ILE A 229 -11.07 -4.91 -12.49
N LEU A 230 -12.04 -5.19 -13.36
CA LEU A 230 -11.82 -5.49 -14.77
C LEU A 230 -12.30 -4.33 -15.65
N GLY A 231 -11.58 -4.08 -16.73
CA GLY A 231 -11.96 -3.05 -17.71
C GLY A 231 -11.00 -2.96 -18.88
N GLU A 232 -11.43 -2.32 -19.96
CA GLU A 232 -10.63 -2.08 -21.16
C GLU A 232 -9.41 -1.16 -20.89
N PRO A 233 -8.39 -1.13 -21.76
CA PRO A 233 -7.34 -0.13 -21.69
C PRO A 233 -7.93 1.29 -21.67
N GLY A 234 -7.47 2.15 -20.76
CA GLY A 234 -8.00 3.51 -20.62
C GLY A 234 -9.36 3.62 -19.93
N SER A 235 -9.99 2.53 -19.49
CA SER A 235 -11.30 2.54 -18.84
C SER A 235 -11.31 3.11 -17.40
N GLY A 236 -10.27 3.82 -16.97
CA GLY A 236 -10.23 4.44 -15.64
C GLY A 236 -10.04 3.50 -14.44
N LYS A 237 -9.62 2.23 -14.61
CA LYS A 237 -9.40 1.27 -13.50
C LYS A 237 -8.52 1.83 -12.39
N THR A 238 -7.37 2.39 -12.75
CA THR A 238 -6.45 3.04 -11.81
C THR A 238 -7.14 4.18 -11.09
N MET A 239 -7.94 5.00 -11.78
CA MET A 239 -8.68 6.10 -11.14
C MET A 239 -9.71 5.59 -10.13
N THR A 240 -10.46 4.53 -10.46
CA THR A 240 -11.39 3.88 -9.52
C THR A 240 -10.66 3.33 -8.30
N LEU A 241 -9.51 2.67 -8.50
CA LEU A 241 -8.68 2.16 -7.43
C LEU A 241 -8.21 3.30 -6.50
N LEU A 242 -7.80 4.43 -7.08
CA LEU A 242 -7.34 5.60 -6.32
C LEU A 242 -8.48 6.35 -5.60
N GLN A 243 -9.68 6.41 -6.18
CA GLN A 243 -10.87 6.95 -5.51
C GLN A 243 -11.24 6.10 -4.28
N LEU A 244 -11.18 4.76 -4.41
CA LEU A 244 -11.33 3.88 -3.26
C LEU A 244 -10.22 4.08 -2.24
N ALA A 245 -8.96 4.24 -2.68
CA ALA A 245 -7.84 4.53 -1.78
C ALA A 245 -8.06 5.80 -0.97
N GLU A 246 -8.54 6.89 -1.59
CA GLU A 246 -8.86 8.15 -0.91
C GLU A 246 -9.92 7.95 0.18
N SER A 247 -11.03 7.29 -0.16
CA SER A 247 -12.11 6.99 0.80
C SER A 247 -11.62 6.14 1.98
N LEU A 248 -10.79 5.12 1.73
CA LEU A 248 -10.19 4.30 2.77
C LEU A 248 -9.23 5.11 3.64
N LEU A 249 -8.39 5.97 3.06
CA LEU A 249 -7.47 6.84 3.79
C LEU A 249 -8.24 7.81 4.70
N ASP A 250 -9.33 8.41 4.23
CA ASP A 250 -10.16 9.31 5.03
C ASP A 250 -10.80 8.58 6.22
N THR A 251 -11.19 7.32 6.01
CA THR A 251 -11.66 6.45 7.09
C THR A 251 -10.56 6.19 8.12
N THR A 252 -9.30 5.96 7.70
CA THR A 252 -8.18 5.75 8.64
C THR A 252 -7.83 6.98 9.48
N VAL A 253 -8.19 8.19 9.04
CA VAL A 253 -8.01 9.43 9.82
C VAL A 253 -9.06 9.53 10.92
N THR A 254 -10.29 9.08 10.62
CA THR A 254 -11.41 9.11 11.57
C THR A 254 -11.34 7.96 12.56
N ASP A 255 -10.92 6.78 12.11
CA ASP A 255 -10.73 5.58 12.92
C ASP A 255 -9.29 5.04 12.74
N PRO A 256 -8.38 5.38 13.67
CA PRO A 256 -6.99 4.92 13.65
C PRO A 256 -6.81 3.40 13.75
N THR A 257 -7.86 2.64 14.09
CA THR A 257 -7.79 1.18 14.17
C THR A 257 -7.89 0.52 12.80
N GLN A 258 -8.44 1.23 11.80
CA GLN A 258 -8.62 0.71 10.44
C GLN A 258 -7.29 0.36 9.76
N PRO A 259 -7.25 -0.67 8.91
CA PRO A 259 -6.07 -1.01 8.15
C PRO A 259 -5.72 0.08 7.12
N ILE A 260 -4.43 0.24 6.84
CA ILE A 260 -3.92 1.33 5.99
C ILE A 260 -3.93 0.85 4.53
N PRO A 261 -4.62 1.54 3.60
CA PRO A 261 -4.52 1.22 2.19
C PRO A 261 -3.13 1.55 1.64
N VAL A 262 -2.54 0.62 0.91
CA VAL A 262 -1.28 0.80 0.17
C VAL A 262 -1.51 0.49 -1.30
N VAL A 263 -1.06 1.39 -2.17
CA VAL A 263 -1.25 1.28 -3.64
C VAL A 263 0.09 0.92 -4.29
N LEU A 264 0.15 -0.26 -4.91
CA LEU A 264 1.37 -0.81 -5.49
C LEU A 264 1.11 -1.29 -6.91
N ASN A 265 2.07 -1.08 -7.83
CA ASN A 265 1.98 -1.57 -9.20
C ASN A 265 2.65 -2.94 -9.32
N LEU A 266 1.91 -3.95 -9.79
CA LEU A 266 2.35 -5.34 -9.87
C LEU A 266 3.44 -5.61 -10.91
N SER A 267 3.62 -4.73 -11.91
CA SER A 267 4.60 -4.93 -12.99
C SER A 267 6.03 -5.16 -12.46
N SER A 268 6.39 -4.56 -11.32
CA SER A 268 7.73 -4.71 -10.74
C SER A 268 7.98 -6.09 -10.12
N TRP A 269 6.93 -6.85 -9.78
CA TRP A 269 7.06 -8.19 -9.18
C TRP A 269 7.72 -9.18 -10.14
N ALA A 270 7.43 -9.06 -11.45
CA ALA A 270 7.94 -9.94 -12.50
C ALA A 270 9.48 -9.97 -12.58
N ASN A 271 10.16 -8.92 -12.11
CA ASN A 271 11.60 -8.77 -12.22
C ASN A 271 12.37 -9.82 -11.41
N LYS A 272 11.82 -10.25 -10.29
CA LYS A 272 12.48 -11.19 -9.36
C LYS A 272 11.65 -12.40 -8.98
N GLN A 273 10.32 -12.29 -9.09
CA GLN A 273 9.37 -13.35 -8.70
C GLN A 273 9.63 -13.85 -7.26
N GLU A 274 10.03 -12.93 -6.38
CA GLU A 274 10.22 -13.19 -4.95
C GLU A 274 8.87 -13.52 -4.28
N PRO A 275 8.86 -14.18 -3.11
CA PRO A 275 7.64 -14.33 -2.32
C PRO A 275 6.93 -12.98 -2.17
N LEU A 276 5.60 -12.96 -2.38
CA LEU A 276 4.86 -11.70 -2.48
C LEU A 276 5.05 -10.79 -1.26
N VAL A 277 5.19 -11.37 -0.07
CA VAL A 277 5.47 -10.62 1.18
C VAL A 277 6.80 -9.88 1.11
N ASP A 278 7.87 -10.50 0.60
CA ASP A 278 9.16 -9.85 0.49
C ASP A 278 9.12 -8.73 -0.57
N TRP A 279 8.45 -8.97 -1.68
CA TRP A 279 8.19 -7.93 -2.68
C TRP A 279 7.42 -6.74 -2.10
N LEU A 280 6.31 -6.99 -1.38
CA LEU A 280 5.51 -5.93 -0.73
C LEU A 280 6.37 -5.10 0.22
N VAL A 281 7.27 -5.73 0.99
CA VAL A 281 8.16 -5.04 1.93
C VAL A 281 9.16 -4.14 1.20
N GLU A 282 9.77 -4.63 0.12
CA GLU A 282 10.70 -3.83 -0.69
C GLU A 282 9.99 -2.69 -1.41
N GLU A 283 8.82 -2.94 -2.00
CA GLU A 283 8.04 -1.90 -2.67
C GLU A 283 7.57 -0.81 -1.70
N MET A 284 7.10 -1.17 -0.50
CA MET A 284 6.74 -0.17 0.52
C MET A 284 7.94 0.65 1.00
N LEU A 285 9.14 0.04 1.05
CA LEU A 285 10.36 0.78 1.34
C LEU A 285 10.69 1.77 0.21
N LEU A 286 10.59 1.34 -1.05
CA LEU A 286 10.91 2.16 -2.21
C LEU A 286 9.89 3.29 -2.40
N ALA A 287 8.61 2.96 -2.42
CA ALA A 287 7.51 3.89 -2.67
C ALA A 287 7.27 4.83 -1.47
N TYR A 288 7.29 4.31 -0.25
CA TYR A 288 6.83 5.02 0.95
C TYR A 288 7.90 5.21 2.03
N GLN A 289 9.13 4.77 1.80
CA GLN A 289 10.23 4.87 2.77
C GLN A 289 9.91 4.16 4.10
N LEU A 290 9.02 3.17 4.05
CA LEU A 290 8.63 2.39 5.22
C LEU A 290 9.76 1.40 5.57
N PRO A 291 10.31 1.42 6.80
CA PRO A 291 11.35 0.47 7.18
C PRO A 291 10.88 -0.98 7.06
N ARG A 292 11.76 -1.87 6.57
CA ARG A 292 11.43 -3.28 6.30
C ARG A 292 10.80 -4.02 7.48
N GLN A 293 11.36 -3.81 8.68
CA GLN A 293 10.86 -4.42 9.91
C GLN A 293 9.42 -3.97 10.21
N THR A 294 9.12 -2.69 9.99
CA THR A 294 7.78 -2.14 10.14
C THR A 294 6.84 -2.69 9.09
N GLY A 295 7.25 -2.75 7.82
CA GLY A 295 6.47 -3.35 6.74
C GLY A 295 6.09 -4.80 7.06
N ARG A 296 7.07 -5.62 7.48
CA ARG A 296 6.80 -7.01 7.92
C ARG A 296 5.85 -7.09 9.09
N SER A 297 6.00 -6.21 10.08
CA SER A 297 5.10 -6.18 11.24
C SER A 297 3.67 -5.85 10.84
N LEU A 298 3.46 -4.88 9.94
CA LEU A 298 2.13 -4.45 9.50
C LEU A 298 1.43 -5.51 8.64
N ILE A 299 2.19 -6.22 7.80
CA ILE A 299 1.69 -7.38 7.05
C ILE A 299 1.26 -8.48 8.02
N ALA A 300 2.12 -8.85 8.96
CA ALA A 300 1.85 -9.92 9.93
C ALA A 300 0.67 -9.63 10.87
N SER A 301 0.37 -8.35 11.14
CA SER A 301 -0.78 -7.92 11.94
C SER A 301 -2.03 -7.61 11.12
N SER A 302 -2.07 -7.98 9.83
CA SER A 302 -3.18 -7.70 8.90
C SER A 302 -3.65 -6.23 8.94
N SER A 303 -2.70 -5.30 9.12
CA SER A 303 -2.98 -3.88 9.32
C SER A 303 -2.93 -3.06 8.03
N LEU A 304 -2.96 -3.73 6.88
CA LEU A 304 -2.87 -3.16 5.55
C LEU A 304 -4.03 -3.62 4.66
N ILE A 305 -4.47 -2.74 3.76
CA ILE A 305 -5.32 -3.08 2.60
C ILE A 305 -4.44 -2.97 1.36
N TYR A 306 -4.39 -4.02 0.53
CA TYR A 306 -3.54 -4.05 -0.65
C TYR A 306 -4.30 -3.63 -1.90
N LEU A 307 -3.95 -2.49 -2.48
CA LEU A 307 -4.52 -1.98 -3.73
C LEU A 307 -3.48 -2.19 -4.84
N LEU A 308 -3.63 -3.29 -5.58
CA LEU A 308 -2.63 -3.80 -6.52
C LEU A 308 -3.06 -3.48 -7.96
N ASP A 309 -2.34 -2.58 -8.61
CA ASP A 309 -2.64 -2.15 -9.98
C ASP A 309 -1.79 -2.86 -11.03
N GLY A 310 -2.32 -3.01 -12.24
CA GLY A 310 -1.55 -3.46 -13.41
C GLY A 310 -1.18 -4.95 -13.43
N LEU A 311 -2.07 -5.88 -13.05
CA LEU A 311 -1.79 -7.32 -13.21
C LEU A 311 -1.54 -7.71 -14.68
N ASP A 312 -2.21 -7.05 -15.63
CA ASP A 312 -2.01 -7.25 -17.07
C ASP A 312 -0.62 -6.80 -17.54
N GLU A 313 0.01 -5.86 -16.82
CA GLU A 313 1.35 -5.31 -17.11
C GLU A 313 2.48 -6.22 -16.61
N VAL A 314 2.15 -7.23 -15.78
CA VAL A 314 3.10 -8.29 -15.41
C VAL A 314 3.44 -9.09 -16.66
N ALA A 315 4.74 -9.34 -16.88
CA ALA A 315 5.23 -10.11 -18.01
C ALA A 315 4.51 -11.47 -18.09
N ALA A 316 4.05 -11.85 -19.29
CA ALA A 316 3.20 -13.04 -19.48
C ALA A 316 3.80 -14.31 -18.85
N ALA A 317 5.12 -14.52 -19.00
CA ALA A 317 5.82 -15.67 -18.42
C ALA A 317 5.83 -15.72 -16.89
N ALA A 318 5.60 -14.60 -16.20
CA ALA A 318 5.60 -14.50 -14.74
C ALA A 318 4.19 -14.35 -14.16
N ARG A 319 3.16 -14.16 -14.99
CA ARG A 319 1.85 -13.71 -14.54
C ARG A 319 1.08 -14.77 -13.77
N ASP A 320 1.14 -16.03 -14.19
CA ASP A 320 0.58 -17.17 -13.46
C ASP A 320 1.16 -17.28 -12.04
N ALA A 321 2.47 -17.12 -11.93
CA ALA A 321 3.17 -17.15 -10.65
C ALA A 321 2.77 -15.96 -9.77
N CYS A 322 2.56 -14.79 -10.36
CA CYS A 322 2.07 -13.60 -9.65
C CYS A 322 0.67 -13.83 -9.07
N VAL A 323 -0.27 -14.34 -9.89
CA VAL A 323 -1.63 -14.67 -9.42
C VAL A 323 -1.59 -15.74 -8.33
N THR A 324 -0.75 -16.76 -8.48
CA THR A 324 -0.55 -17.79 -7.45
C THR A 324 -0.09 -17.17 -6.13
N ALA A 325 0.91 -16.28 -6.17
CA ALA A 325 1.43 -15.62 -4.98
C ALA A 325 0.41 -14.69 -4.30
N ILE A 326 -0.44 -14.00 -5.09
CA ILE A 326 -1.56 -13.20 -4.57
C ILE A 326 -2.58 -14.08 -3.86
N ASN A 327 -2.97 -15.19 -4.47
CA ASN A 327 -3.92 -16.14 -3.90
C ASN A 327 -3.39 -16.81 -2.62
N GLU A 328 -2.10 -17.12 -2.56
CA GLU A 328 -1.45 -17.65 -1.37
C GLU A 328 -1.48 -16.64 -0.20
N LEU A 329 -1.13 -15.38 -0.46
CA LEU A 329 -1.21 -14.33 0.56
C LEU A 329 -2.64 -14.16 1.08
N LYS A 330 -3.63 -14.13 0.17
CA LYS A 330 -5.04 -14.02 0.53
C LYS A 330 -5.50 -15.17 1.42
N ALA A 331 -5.10 -16.40 1.09
CA ALA A 331 -5.46 -17.60 1.86
C ALA A 331 -4.81 -17.63 3.25
N GLN A 332 -3.60 -17.09 3.40
CA GLN A 332 -2.85 -17.14 4.66
C GLN A 332 -3.29 -16.08 5.68
N GLN A 333 -3.68 -14.89 5.24
CA GLN A 333 -3.83 -13.72 6.14
C GLN A 333 -5.21 -13.05 6.10
N LEU A 334 -6.17 -13.58 5.33
CA LEU A 334 -7.47 -12.91 5.08
C LEU A 334 -7.23 -11.44 4.68
N ALA A 335 -6.23 -11.25 3.82
CA ALA A 335 -5.71 -9.94 3.43
C ALA A 335 -6.75 -9.20 2.57
N PRO A 336 -7.30 -8.07 3.03
CA PRO A 336 -8.23 -7.30 2.23
C PRO A 336 -7.47 -6.69 1.04
N MET A 337 -7.96 -6.93 -0.17
CA MET A 337 -7.21 -6.57 -1.38
C MET A 337 -8.10 -6.20 -2.56
N VAL A 338 -7.62 -5.29 -3.40
CA VAL A 338 -8.21 -4.97 -4.69
C VAL A 338 -7.15 -5.16 -5.75
N VAL A 339 -7.47 -5.88 -6.82
CA VAL A 339 -6.57 -6.11 -7.95
C VAL A 339 -7.17 -5.53 -9.21
N CYS A 340 -6.39 -4.81 -10.02
CA CYS A 340 -6.82 -4.34 -11.33
C CYS A 340 -6.23 -5.21 -12.44
N CYS A 341 -7.06 -5.57 -13.43
CA CYS A 341 -6.62 -6.30 -14.62
C CYS A 341 -7.46 -5.89 -15.84
N ARG A 342 -6.95 -6.15 -17.04
CA ARG A 342 -7.75 -6.04 -18.27
C ARG A 342 -8.66 -7.26 -18.43
N VAL A 343 -9.86 -7.02 -18.98
CA VAL A 343 -10.85 -8.08 -19.25
C VAL A 343 -10.29 -9.16 -20.17
N ALA A 344 -9.65 -8.75 -21.28
CA ALA A 344 -9.15 -9.67 -22.30
C ALA A 344 -8.07 -10.62 -21.76
N GLU A 345 -7.19 -10.12 -20.90
CA GLU A 345 -6.15 -10.90 -20.21
C GLU A 345 -6.78 -11.87 -19.19
N TYR A 346 -7.75 -11.40 -18.39
CA TYR A 346 -8.48 -12.26 -17.44
C TYR A 346 -9.19 -13.43 -18.12
N GLU A 347 -9.89 -13.17 -19.23
CA GLU A 347 -10.65 -14.19 -19.96
C GLU A 347 -9.75 -15.21 -20.67
N ARG A 348 -8.57 -14.78 -21.14
CA ARG A 348 -7.65 -15.62 -21.91
C ARG A 348 -7.03 -16.74 -21.09
N GLU A 349 -6.66 -16.45 -19.84
CA GLU A 349 -5.72 -17.33 -19.14
C GLU A 349 -6.32 -18.07 -17.94
N SER A 350 -7.65 -18.01 -17.73
CA SER A 350 -8.33 -18.87 -16.74
C SER A 350 -7.75 -18.80 -15.30
N TRP A 351 -7.01 -17.74 -14.96
CA TRP A 351 -6.14 -17.66 -13.78
C TRP A 351 -6.83 -17.78 -12.44
N TRP A 352 -8.13 -17.48 -12.42
CA TRP A 352 -8.94 -17.40 -11.21
C TRP A 352 -9.88 -18.62 -11.06
N ARG A 353 -9.66 -19.68 -11.85
CA ARG A 353 -10.40 -20.96 -11.77
C ARG A 353 -10.02 -21.82 -10.57
#